data_AF-A0A239CAB3-F1
#
_entry.id   AF-A0A239CAB3-F1
#
_cell.length_a   1.000
_cell.length_b   1.000
_cell.length_c   1.000
_cell.angle_alpha   90.00
_cell.angle_beta   90.00
_cell.angle_gamma   90.00
#
_symmetry.space_group_name_H-M   'P 1'
#
loop_
_entity.id
_entity.type
_entity.pdbx_description
1 polymer ?
#
loop_
_entity_poly.entity_id
_entity_poly.type
_entity_poly.pdbx_seq_one_letter_code
_entity_poly.pdbx_strand_id
1 'polypeptide(L)'
;MKMRKGKKFVLSLILVMALVLGLLGCSKESEKTITNLDENNSVVEVHEKQEEKGNIDELMDREEEKEEGEEKTAEEEKATEEEKEIESNSKEQRDTEKEETDTKKEEKNTKEISGEASKGEKDKKNNVTVIDGVEYTNYKGPVQGEIKYVEGRPAEQDSDRRKASGDIGSPYQVDLRVTTDFGHSKIYAKNVGMVKDEVGMEVLFRNLDIQTAYGGGFVNAINGIESKFTFFTGSQRKKEDWFYWVNGILAPIGVAEYRPEPGDVIWWDFHDWETTMFIPAVIGSYPQPFKSGFFGNNPGTVILYTGDYKNEAEQLKASLEKQGVKKVDIAVYDAKLLENPAKYYIVLGVWEELVKESTITNSRGKEINLLEETNDKNKFIGVYAKFEEGKLHALDHRGNKKTSHTQAGTIYGYAAGIGATKPIWIVAGTDDKGFKITFETLLNQPEKLKDAFGIVVSEKGVEKIPYI
;
A
#
# COMPACT_ATOMS: atom_id res chain seq x y z
N MET A 1 -57.51 47.78 10.34
CA MET A 1 -58.63 46.97 10.86
C MET A 1 -58.62 45.61 10.17
N LYS A 2 -58.91 44.55 10.94
CA LYS A 2 -58.68 43.12 10.67
C LYS A 2 -59.35 42.51 9.43
N MET A 3 -58.63 41.56 8.82
CA MET A 3 -59.01 40.26 8.22
C MET A 3 -60.49 39.86 8.06
N ARG A 4 -60.79 39.21 6.92
CA ARG A 4 -61.42 37.86 6.77
C ARG A 4 -61.48 37.50 5.26
N LYS A 5 -60.77 36.47 4.75
CA LYS A 5 -60.93 34.98 4.77
C LYS A 5 -62.06 34.40 3.87
N GLY A 6 -61.65 33.51 2.95
CA GLY A 6 -62.37 32.28 2.54
C GLY A 6 -62.54 32.08 1.02
N LYS A 7 -61.82 31.18 0.32
CA LYS A 7 -62.07 29.70 0.13
C LYS A 7 -63.29 29.44 -0.78
N LYS A 8 -63.35 28.61 -1.84
CA LYS A 8 -62.57 27.57 -2.57
C LYS A 8 -63.23 27.46 -4.00
N PHE A 9 -62.82 26.72 -5.05
CA PHE A 9 -62.79 25.25 -5.23
C PHE A 9 -62.58 24.90 -6.75
N VAL A 10 -61.89 23.76 -7.04
CA VAL A 10 -61.90 22.86 -8.25
C VAL A 10 -61.25 23.31 -9.58
N LEU A 11 -60.71 22.48 -10.50
CA LEU A 11 -59.86 21.27 -10.61
C LEU A 11 -60.00 20.80 -12.09
N SER A 12 -58.89 20.45 -12.79
CA SER A 12 -58.83 19.54 -13.98
C SER A 12 -59.45 20.05 -15.31
N LEU A 13 -59.02 19.75 -16.54
CA LEU A 13 -58.18 18.68 -17.13
C LEU A 13 -57.88 19.00 -18.64
N ILE A 14 -56.61 18.88 -19.07
CA ILE A 14 -56.06 18.24 -20.31
C ILE A 14 -56.47 18.66 -21.76
N LEU A 15 -55.42 18.90 -22.57
CA LEU A 15 -55.08 18.39 -23.94
C LEU A 15 -54.89 19.40 -25.11
N VAL A 16 -53.60 19.57 -25.49
CA VAL A 16 -52.98 19.46 -26.84
C VAL A 16 -53.51 20.32 -28.00
N MET A 17 -52.67 21.20 -28.58
CA MET A 17 -51.88 20.95 -29.82
C MET A 17 -51.34 22.24 -30.47
N ALA A 18 -50.19 22.10 -31.11
CA ALA A 18 -49.66 22.85 -32.26
C ALA A 18 -48.96 24.20 -32.01
N LEU A 19 -47.63 24.12 -32.10
CA LEU A 19 -46.64 25.20 -32.07
C LEU A 19 -46.07 25.31 -33.50
N VAL A 20 -46.13 26.51 -34.11
CA VAL A 20 -45.52 26.83 -35.41
C VAL A 20 -44.93 28.24 -35.35
N LEU A 21 -43.61 28.34 -35.61
CA LEU A 21 -42.80 29.52 -36.00
C LEU A 21 -42.73 30.68 -34.98
N GLY A 22 -41.59 31.28 -34.63
CA GLY A 22 -40.19 31.18 -35.05
C GLY A 22 -39.43 32.38 -34.47
N LEU A 23 -38.09 32.22 -34.40
CA LEU A 23 -37.04 33.25 -34.36
C LEU A 23 -36.69 33.98 -33.05
N LEU A 24 -35.36 33.96 -32.83
CA LEU A 24 -34.47 34.90 -32.12
C LEU A 24 -34.19 34.66 -30.63
N GLY A 25 -32.92 34.34 -30.34
CA GLY A 25 -32.28 34.79 -29.09
C GLY A 25 -31.27 33.83 -28.44
N CYS A 26 -30.03 33.91 -28.90
CA CYS A 26 -28.76 33.80 -28.15
C CYS A 26 -28.46 32.62 -27.18
N SER A 27 -27.25 32.08 -27.40
CA SER A 27 -26.27 31.63 -26.39
C SER A 27 -26.53 30.33 -25.61
N LYS A 28 -25.81 29.27 -25.99
CA LYS A 28 -25.30 28.17 -25.14
C LYS A 28 -24.17 27.47 -25.91
N GLU A 29 -22.92 27.53 -25.42
CA GLU A 29 -22.35 26.55 -24.49
C GLU A 29 -22.26 25.17 -25.17
N SER A 30 -21.10 24.87 -25.76
CA SER A 30 -20.85 23.58 -26.41
C SER A 30 -20.45 22.54 -25.37
N GLU A 31 -21.42 21.72 -25.05
CA GLU A 31 -21.38 20.52 -24.23
C GLU A 31 -20.33 19.51 -24.74
N LYS A 32 -19.49 19.01 -23.83
CA LYS A 32 -18.56 17.90 -24.08
C LYS A 32 -19.35 16.59 -24.19
N THR A 33 -19.16 15.86 -25.28
CA THR A 33 -19.66 14.48 -25.42
C THR A 33 -18.72 13.51 -24.69
N ILE A 34 -19.23 12.84 -23.66
CA ILE A 34 -18.65 11.62 -23.08
C ILE A 34 -19.27 10.45 -23.86
N THR A 35 -18.46 9.64 -24.54
CA THR A 35 -18.94 8.43 -25.23
C THR A 35 -18.61 7.18 -24.42
N ASN A 36 -19.64 6.35 -24.24
CA ASN A 36 -19.65 4.94 -23.81
C ASN A 36 -19.91 4.68 -22.31
N LEU A 37 -21.19 4.82 -21.94
CA LEU A 37 -21.82 4.02 -20.89
C LEU A 37 -22.67 2.96 -21.63
N ASP A 38 -22.27 1.69 -21.54
CA ASP A 38 -23.16 0.59 -21.93
C ASP A 38 -24.12 0.34 -20.76
N GLU A 39 -25.38 0.70 -20.99
CA GLU A 39 -26.53 0.23 -20.23
C GLU A 39 -26.82 -1.22 -20.63
N ASN A 40 -26.67 -2.15 -19.68
CA ASN A 40 -27.56 -3.30 -19.62
C ASN A 40 -27.61 -3.85 -18.20
N ASN A 41 -28.68 -3.47 -17.51
CA ASN A 41 -29.09 -4.00 -16.24
C ASN A 41 -29.98 -5.23 -16.50
N SER A 42 -29.61 -6.39 -15.95
CA SER A 42 -30.57 -7.47 -15.70
C SER A 42 -30.61 -7.75 -14.21
N VAL A 43 -31.73 -7.37 -13.63
CA VAL A 43 -32.14 -7.52 -12.23
C VAL A 43 -32.14 -9.00 -11.82
N VAL A 44 -31.47 -9.31 -10.72
CA VAL A 44 -31.82 -10.45 -9.86
C VAL A 44 -31.87 -9.94 -8.43
N GLU A 45 -33.07 -9.93 -7.86
CA GLU A 45 -33.35 -9.66 -6.45
C GLU A 45 -32.63 -10.68 -5.55
N VAL A 46 -31.87 -10.20 -4.56
CA VAL A 46 -31.51 -10.98 -3.38
C VAL A 46 -31.77 -10.11 -2.15
N HIS A 47 -32.59 -10.66 -1.26
CA HIS A 47 -33.07 -10.06 -0.03
C HIS A 47 -31.95 -9.52 0.89
N GLU A 48 -32.21 -8.32 1.43
CA GLU A 48 -31.49 -7.69 2.53
C GLU A 48 -31.32 -8.60 3.75
N LYS A 49 -30.10 -8.61 4.30
CA LYS A 49 -29.90 -8.61 5.75
C LYS A 49 -29.13 -7.35 6.11
N GLN A 50 -29.75 -6.53 6.96
CA GLN A 50 -29.14 -5.36 7.58
C GLN A 50 -28.03 -5.82 8.54
N GLU A 51 -26.82 -5.30 8.37
CA GLU A 51 -25.80 -5.23 9.42
C GLU A 51 -25.42 -3.77 9.62
N GLU A 52 -25.45 -3.34 10.89
CA GLU A 52 -25.20 -1.99 11.37
C GLU A 52 -23.77 -1.53 11.03
N LYS A 53 -23.65 -0.45 10.26
CA LYS A 53 -22.41 0.32 10.18
C LYS A 53 -22.32 1.22 11.41
N GLY A 54 -21.50 0.80 12.36
CA GLY A 54 -21.06 1.62 13.50
C GLY A 54 -20.21 2.80 13.06
N ASN A 55 -20.48 3.95 13.67
CA ASN A 55 -19.91 5.26 13.45
C ASN A 55 -18.49 5.33 14.05
N ILE A 56 -17.43 5.35 13.22
CA ILE A 56 -16.02 5.34 13.68
C ILE A 56 -15.50 6.77 13.95
N ASP A 57 -16.04 7.79 13.29
CA ASP A 57 -15.63 9.18 13.51
C ASP A 57 -16.09 9.71 14.90
N GLU A 58 -17.19 9.19 15.44
CA GLU A 58 -17.73 9.57 16.76
C GLU A 58 -17.03 8.85 17.92
N LEU A 59 -16.13 7.89 17.63
CA LEU A 59 -15.27 7.22 18.61
C LEU A 59 -13.97 8.01 18.84
N MET A 60 -13.45 8.71 17.83
CA MET A 60 -12.22 9.50 17.97
C MET A 60 -12.42 10.78 18.80
N ASP A 61 -13.57 11.46 18.64
CA ASP A 61 -13.88 12.68 19.41
C ASP A 61 -14.29 12.39 20.87
N ARG A 62 -14.69 11.14 21.18
CA ARG A 62 -15.13 10.72 22.53
C ARG A 62 -14.01 10.17 23.41
N GLU A 63 -12.87 9.80 22.82
CA GLU A 63 -11.69 9.33 23.54
C GLU A 63 -10.84 10.50 24.08
N GLU A 64 -10.86 11.68 23.42
CA GLU A 64 -10.16 12.87 23.92
C GLU A 64 -10.76 13.45 25.22
N GLU A 65 -12.05 13.26 25.51
CA GLU A 65 -12.67 13.74 26.76
C GLU A 65 -12.68 12.71 27.90
N LYS A 66 -12.33 11.44 27.64
CA LYS A 66 -12.29 10.38 28.67
C LYS A 66 -10.90 10.16 29.28
N GLU A 67 -9.83 10.46 28.55
CA GLU A 67 -8.45 10.24 29.05
C GLU A 67 -8.03 11.22 30.16
N GLU A 68 -8.68 12.37 30.34
CA GLU A 68 -8.39 13.27 31.48
C GLU A 68 -9.13 12.93 32.79
N GLY A 69 -10.04 11.94 32.79
CA GLY A 69 -10.92 11.64 33.93
C GLY A 69 -10.66 10.33 34.68
N GLU A 70 -10.05 9.32 34.06
CA GLU A 70 -9.97 7.95 34.62
C GLU A 70 -8.57 7.53 35.11
N GLU A 71 -7.55 8.39 34.99
CA GLU A 71 -6.18 8.11 35.46
C GLU A 71 -6.00 8.19 37.00
N LYS A 72 -7.09 8.23 37.79
CA LYS A 72 -7.02 8.29 39.26
C LYS A 72 -7.77 7.19 40.03
N THR A 73 -8.36 6.21 39.34
CA THR A 73 -9.14 5.15 40.04
C THR A 73 -8.93 3.73 39.51
N ALA A 74 -7.89 3.47 38.71
CA ALA A 74 -7.57 2.13 38.20
C ALA A 74 -6.31 1.49 38.81
N GLU A 75 -5.56 2.21 39.66
CA GLU A 75 -4.35 1.68 40.32
C GLU A 75 -4.63 0.90 41.64
N GLU A 76 -5.85 0.92 42.18
CA GLU A 76 -6.19 0.20 43.43
C GLU A 76 -6.98 -1.11 43.25
N GLU A 77 -7.52 -1.42 42.05
CA GLU A 77 -8.34 -2.63 41.85
C GLU A 77 -7.66 -3.78 41.09
N LYS A 78 -6.45 -3.60 40.53
CA LYS A 78 -5.69 -4.70 39.89
C LYS A 78 -4.71 -5.43 40.82
N ALA A 79 -4.54 -4.97 42.06
CA ALA A 79 -3.65 -5.61 43.04
C ALA A 79 -4.26 -6.83 43.74
N THR A 80 -5.50 -7.23 43.43
CA THR A 80 -6.24 -8.28 44.16
C THR A 80 -6.68 -9.49 43.33
N GLU A 81 -6.40 -9.53 42.02
CA GLU A 81 -6.64 -10.71 41.18
C GLU A 81 -5.37 -11.52 40.83
N GLU A 82 -4.17 -10.91 40.88
CA GLU A 82 -2.91 -11.65 40.65
C GLU A 82 -2.49 -12.55 41.83
N GLU A 83 -3.05 -12.37 43.04
CA GLU A 83 -2.79 -13.25 44.19
C GLU A 83 -3.59 -14.58 44.15
N LYS A 84 -4.53 -14.78 43.22
CA LYS A 84 -5.37 -16.00 43.17
C LYS A 84 -5.01 -17.04 42.11
N GLU A 85 -4.19 -16.71 41.11
CA GLU A 85 -3.75 -17.71 40.12
C GLU A 85 -2.43 -18.40 40.49
N ILE A 86 -1.60 -17.77 41.33
CA ILE A 86 -0.30 -18.32 41.76
C ILE A 86 -0.45 -19.53 42.71
N GLU A 87 -1.63 -19.73 43.32
CA GLU A 87 -1.87 -20.85 44.25
C GLU A 87 -2.38 -22.15 43.58
N SER A 88 -2.68 -22.14 42.28
CA SER A 88 -3.24 -23.33 41.58
C SER A 88 -2.21 -24.21 40.85
N ASN A 89 -1.00 -23.71 40.61
CA ASN A 89 0.04 -24.45 39.85
C ASN A 89 1.14 -25.09 40.71
N SER A 90 0.98 -25.12 42.04
CA SER A 90 1.92 -25.75 42.97
C SER A 90 1.58 -27.20 43.37
N LYS A 91 0.71 -27.88 42.61
CA LYS A 91 0.27 -29.27 42.87
C LYS A 91 0.33 -30.18 41.63
N GLU A 92 1.41 -30.12 40.84
CA GLU A 92 1.72 -31.24 39.92
C GLU A 92 3.21 -31.36 39.62
N GLN A 93 4.05 -31.25 40.66
CA GLN A 93 5.46 -31.69 40.62
C GLN A 93 5.85 -32.29 41.97
N ARG A 94 5.39 -33.52 42.22
CA ARG A 94 6.06 -34.50 43.09
C ARG A 94 5.80 -35.88 42.49
N ASP A 95 6.82 -36.74 42.57
CA ASP A 95 6.95 -38.10 42.01
C ASP A 95 7.64 -38.07 40.63
N THR A 96 8.93 -38.36 40.45
CA THR A 96 9.70 -39.49 40.99
C THR A 96 11.21 -39.28 40.74
N GLU A 97 12.00 -39.24 41.82
CA GLU A 97 13.43 -39.59 41.81
C GLU A 97 13.56 -40.98 42.45
N LYS A 98 14.19 -41.93 41.74
CA LYS A 98 15.07 -42.98 42.29
C LYS A 98 15.55 -43.93 41.20
N GLU A 99 16.85 -43.85 40.90
CA GLU A 99 17.85 -44.93 40.90
C GLU A 99 18.93 -44.72 39.82
N GLU A 100 20.07 -44.16 40.24
CA GLU A 100 21.40 -44.58 39.76
C GLU A 100 21.76 -45.88 40.52
N THR A 101 22.35 -46.93 39.95
CA THR A 101 23.68 -47.04 39.36
C THR A 101 23.83 -48.51 38.92
N ASP A 102 24.47 -48.82 37.78
CA ASP A 102 25.70 -49.61 37.78
C ASP A 102 26.33 -49.78 36.38
N THR A 103 27.60 -50.15 36.39
CA THR A 103 28.60 -49.85 35.36
C THR A 103 29.02 -51.09 34.55
N LYS A 104 29.54 -50.83 33.32
CA LYS A 104 30.61 -51.53 32.56
C LYS A 104 30.32 -52.68 31.57
N LYS A 105 31.08 -52.58 30.46
CA LYS A 105 31.49 -53.57 29.42
C LYS A 105 30.45 -53.78 28.29
N GLU A 106 30.77 -53.64 27.00
CA GLU A 106 31.86 -54.29 26.26
C GLU A 106 32.31 -53.52 25.00
N GLU A 107 33.56 -53.76 24.61
CA GLU A 107 34.29 -53.21 23.46
C GLU A 107 33.96 -53.88 22.10
N LYS A 108 34.40 -53.21 21.03
CA LYS A 108 34.85 -53.72 19.70
C LYS A 108 33.78 -54.17 18.69
N ASN A 109 33.63 -53.41 17.62
CA ASN A 109 34.49 -53.62 16.44
C ASN A 109 34.38 -52.48 15.42
N THR A 110 35.54 -51.90 15.12
CA THR A 110 35.82 -51.00 14.00
C THR A 110 35.92 -51.80 12.69
N LYS A 111 35.40 -51.25 11.60
CA LYS A 111 36.04 -51.40 10.28
C LYS A 111 35.78 -50.17 9.43
N GLU A 112 36.81 -49.33 9.36
CA GLU A 112 37.04 -48.36 8.29
C GLU A 112 37.17 -49.09 6.95
N ILE A 113 36.60 -48.51 5.89
CA ILE A 113 37.20 -48.54 4.56
C ILE A 113 37.20 -47.10 4.06
N SER A 114 38.40 -46.53 4.04
CA SER A 114 38.78 -45.36 3.25
C SER A 114 38.86 -45.74 1.77
N GLY A 115 38.50 -44.82 0.88
CA GLY A 115 38.53 -45.04 -0.56
C GLY A 115 38.16 -43.81 -1.38
N GLU A 116 39.13 -42.90 -1.47
CA GLU A 116 39.45 -42.01 -2.60
C GLU A 116 38.39 -41.06 -3.18
N ALA A 117 38.73 -39.78 -3.03
CA ALA A 117 38.29 -38.68 -3.87
C ALA A 117 38.63 -38.94 -5.35
N SER A 118 37.61 -38.86 -6.20
CA SER A 118 37.79 -38.46 -7.59
C SER A 118 37.06 -37.16 -7.83
N LYS A 119 37.83 -36.16 -8.29
CA LYS A 119 37.36 -34.92 -8.87
C LYS A 119 36.47 -35.25 -10.06
N GLY A 120 35.17 -35.16 -9.86
CA GLY A 120 34.17 -35.10 -10.92
C GLY A 120 33.65 -33.68 -10.98
N GLU A 121 34.10 -32.94 -12.00
CA GLU A 121 33.50 -31.72 -12.49
C GLU A 121 32.01 -32.00 -12.73
N LYS A 122 31.16 -31.65 -11.76
CA LYS A 122 29.71 -31.85 -11.88
C LYS A 122 29.17 -30.77 -12.81
N ASP A 123 29.01 -31.13 -14.07
CA ASP A 123 28.00 -30.56 -14.93
C ASP A 123 26.69 -30.42 -14.12
N LYS A 124 26.30 -29.18 -13.81
CA LYS A 124 24.99 -28.87 -13.25
C LYS A 124 23.96 -29.25 -14.33
N LYS A 125 23.46 -30.48 -14.31
CA LYS A 125 22.18 -30.79 -14.94
C LYS A 125 21.15 -29.90 -14.26
N ASN A 126 20.77 -28.81 -14.92
CA ASN A 126 19.63 -28.00 -14.53
C ASN A 126 18.45 -28.97 -14.39
N ASN A 127 17.96 -29.19 -13.18
CA ASN A 127 16.81 -30.06 -12.95
C ASN A 127 15.60 -29.33 -13.54
N VAL A 128 15.00 -29.90 -14.59
CA VAL A 128 13.82 -29.33 -15.25
C VAL A 128 12.60 -30.07 -14.73
N THR A 129 11.64 -29.32 -14.18
CA THR A 129 10.33 -29.82 -13.76
C THR A 129 9.28 -29.24 -14.70
N VAL A 130 8.33 -30.06 -15.15
CA VAL A 130 7.21 -29.62 -15.99
C VAL A 130 5.93 -29.64 -15.16
N ILE A 131 5.24 -28.51 -15.06
CA ILE A 131 3.94 -28.37 -14.38
C ILE A 131 2.98 -27.75 -15.38
N ASP A 132 1.86 -28.42 -15.66
CA ASP A 132 0.83 -27.97 -16.60
C ASP A 132 1.38 -27.53 -17.98
N GLY A 133 2.42 -28.23 -18.46
CA GLY A 133 3.06 -27.95 -19.75
C GLY A 133 4.06 -26.78 -19.74
N VAL A 134 4.36 -26.21 -18.58
CA VAL A 134 5.37 -25.16 -18.41
C VAL A 134 6.64 -25.74 -17.79
N GLU A 135 7.79 -25.41 -18.37
CA GLU A 135 9.10 -25.84 -17.87
C GLU A 135 9.65 -24.88 -16.81
N TYR A 136 10.09 -25.45 -15.69
CA TYR A 136 10.73 -24.75 -14.58
C TYR A 136 12.10 -25.35 -14.31
N THR A 137 13.14 -24.52 -14.32
CA THR A 137 14.51 -24.97 -14.02
C THR A 137 14.87 -24.71 -12.57
N ASN A 138 15.59 -25.65 -11.95
CA ASN A 138 15.98 -25.61 -10.53
C ASN A 138 14.82 -25.60 -9.53
N TYR A 139 13.59 -25.90 -9.98
CA TYR A 139 12.45 -26.06 -9.10
C TYR A 139 12.61 -27.31 -8.21
N LYS A 140 12.54 -27.12 -6.90
CA LYS A 140 12.77 -28.16 -5.88
C LYS A 140 11.48 -28.75 -5.31
N GLY A 141 10.34 -28.48 -5.93
CA GLY A 141 9.01 -28.82 -5.43
C GLY A 141 8.35 -27.68 -4.64
N PRO A 142 7.11 -27.88 -4.18
CA PRO A 142 6.40 -26.90 -3.38
C PRO A 142 7.18 -26.54 -2.12
N VAL A 143 7.18 -25.26 -1.75
CA VAL A 143 7.72 -24.84 -0.46
C VAL A 143 6.68 -25.12 0.62
N GLN A 144 6.98 -26.06 1.51
CA GLN A 144 6.08 -26.41 2.62
C GLN A 144 6.13 -25.33 3.71
N GLY A 145 4.94 -24.89 4.13
CA GLY A 145 4.69 -23.68 4.88
C GLY A 145 5.27 -23.58 6.30
N GLU A 146 5.22 -22.34 6.77
CA GLU A 146 5.37 -21.84 8.13
C GLU A 146 6.68 -22.23 8.85
N ILE A 147 7.67 -21.34 8.74
CA ILE A 147 8.54 -21.10 9.91
C ILE A 147 7.72 -20.25 10.87
N LYS A 148 7.00 -20.91 11.77
CA LYS A 148 6.38 -20.24 12.91
C LYS A 148 7.49 -19.63 13.74
N TYR A 149 7.44 -18.30 13.91
CA TYR A 149 8.23 -17.60 14.90
C TYR A 149 8.07 -18.30 16.24
N VAL A 150 9.17 -18.45 16.96
CA VAL A 150 9.14 -18.98 18.32
C VAL A 150 9.40 -17.83 19.27
N GLU A 151 8.39 -17.55 20.09
CA GLU A 151 8.46 -16.52 21.11
C GLU A 151 9.71 -16.66 21.99
N GLY A 152 10.43 -15.55 22.16
CA GLY A 152 11.68 -15.49 22.91
C GLY A 152 12.94 -15.90 22.13
N ARG A 153 12.86 -16.26 20.84
CA ARG A 153 14.03 -16.51 19.98
C ARG A 153 14.21 -15.40 18.93
N PRO A 154 15.37 -14.71 18.91
CA PRO A 154 15.64 -13.69 17.89
C PRO A 154 15.62 -14.26 16.49
N ALA A 155 15.08 -13.51 15.52
CA ALA A 155 14.98 -13.97 14.14
C ALA A 155 16.31 -14.39 13.52
N GLU A 156 17.43 -13.77 13.92
CA GLU A 156 18.76 -14.13 13.44
C GLU A 156 19.09 -15.62 13.70
N GLN A 157 18.72 -16.15 14.88
CA GLN A 157 19.02 -17.54 15.27
C GLN A 157 18.19 -18.58 14.50
N ASP A 158 16.95 -18.24 14.15
CA ASP A 158 16.09 -19.13 13.36
C ASP A 158 16.46 -19.11 11.86
N SER A 159 16.94 -17.96 11.37
CA SER A 159 17.39 -17.78 9.98
C SER A 159 18.62 -18.64 9.63
N ASP A 160 19.41 -19.07 10.62
CA ASP A 160 20.56 -19.96 10.39
C ASP A 160 20.17 -21.41 10.07
N ARG A 161 18.97 -21.85 10.46
CA ARG A 161 18.56 -23.26 10.38
C ARG A 161 17.80 -23.63 9.11
N ARG A 162 17.13 -22.67 8.46
CA ARG A 162 16.34 -22.89 7.25
C ARG A 162 16.53 -21.72 6.29
N LYS A 163 17.17 -22.00 5.16
CA LYS A 163 17.49 -21.02 4.12
C LYS A 163 16.52 -21.08 2.95
N ALA A 164 16.35 -19.95 2.29
CA ALA A 164 15.66 -19.84 1.00
C ALA A 164 16.09 -20.97 0.04
N SER A 165 15.12 -21.62 -0.61
CA SER A 165 15.39 -22.76 -1.49
C SER A 165 16.08 -22.36 -2.80
N GLY A 166 16.01 -21.08 -3.17
CA GLY A 166 16.63 -20.46 -4.33
C GLY A 166 15.63 -20.07 -5.41
N ASP A 167 16.02 -19.08 -6.21
CA ASP A 167 15.30 -18.66 -7.41
C ASP A 167 15.21 -19.81 -8.44
N ILE A 168 14.16 -19.78 -9.26
CA ILE A 168 13.88 -20.77 -10.30
C ILE A 168 13.88 -20.09 -11.67
N GLY A 169 14.30 -20.80 -12.71
CA GLY A 169 14.04 -20.31 -14.06
C GLY A 169 12.59 -20.60 -14.43
N SER A 170 11.85 -19.56 -14.79
CA SER A 170 10.43 -19.60 -15.14
C SER A 170 10.13 -18.58 -16.25
N PRO A 171 9.17 -18.85 -17.16
CA PRO A 171 8.66 -17.82 -18.07
C PRO A 171 7.82 -16.75 -17.36
N TYR A 172 7.42 -16.98 -16.11
CA TYR A 172 6.70 -16.03 -15.28
C TYR A 172 7.65 -15.48 -14.23
N GLN A 173 7.73 -14.16 -14.13
CA GLN A 173 8.66 -13.51 -13.22
C GLN A 173 8.01 -12.30 -12.55
N VAL A 174 8.44 -12.00 -11.34
CA VAL A 174 8.08 -10.78 -10.59
C VAL A 174 9.33 -10.04 -10.16
N ASP A 175 9.24 -8.72 -10.01
CA ASP A 175 10.29 -7.90 -9.41
C ASP A 175 10.10 -7.89 -7.89
N LEU A 176 10.84 -8.75 -7.19
CA LEU A 176 10.83 -8.85 -5.74
C LEU A 176 11.87 -7.92 -5.14
N ARG A 177 11.42 -6.96 -4.33
CA ARG A 177 12.27 -5.98 -3.64
C ARG A 177 12.03 -6.00 -2.14
N VAL A 178 13.12 -5.83 -1.39
CA VAL A 178 13.12 -5.71 0.07
C VAL A 178 14.04 -4.55 0.43
N THR A 179 13.49 -3.56 1.13
CA THR A 179 14.21 -2.39 1.59
C THR A 179 13.96 -2.15 3.08
N THR A 180 14.73 -1.24 3.66
CA THR A 180 14.44 -0.61 4.95
C THR A 180 14.47 0.89 4.80
N ASP A 181 13.95 1.56 5.83
CA ASP A 181 14.00 3.02 5.96
C ASP A 181 13.32 3.68 4.76
N PHE A 182 12.05 3.35 4.50
CA PHE A 182 11.25 3.96 3.44
C PHE A 182 11.92 3.91 2.05
N GLY A 183 12.57 2.78 1.72
CA GLY A 183 13.26 2.58 0.45
C GLY A 183 14.67 3.19 0.34
N HIS A 184 15.22 3.78 1.40
CA HIS A 184 16.59 4.33 1.39
C HIS A 184 17.67 3.24 1.41
N SER A 185 17.39 2.12 2.08
CA SER A 185 18.35 1.04 2.28
C SER A 185 17.86 -0.22 1.56
N LYS A 186 18.67 -0.76 0.65
CA LYS A 186 18.30 -1.97 -0.11
C LYS A 186 18.86 -3.23 0.53
N ILE A 187 17.98 -4.17 0.85
CA ILE A 187 18.34 -5.50 1.40
C ILE A 187 18.35 -6.55 0.28
N TYR A 188 17.36 -6.53 -0.60
CA TYR A 188 17.23 -7.47 -1.72
C TYR A 188 16.51 -6.82 -2.90
N ALA A 189 16.93 -7.11 -4.13
CA ALA A 189 16.18 -6.75 -5.32
C ALA A 189 16.56 -7.68 -6.47
N LYS A 190 15.62 -8.51 -6.93
CA LYS A 190 15.81 -9.37 -8.10
C LYS A 190 14.49 -9.57 -8.83
N ASN A 191 14.59 -9.74 -10.14
CA ASN A 191 13.52 -10.32 -10.93
C ASN A 191 13.61 -11.85 -10.79
N VAL A 192 12.63 -12.45 -10.10
CA VAL A 192 12.64 -13.85 -9.67
C VAL A 192 11.56 -14.63 -10.38
N GLY A 193 11.85 -15.91 -10.66
CA GLY A 193 10.88 -16.79 -11.30
C GLY A 193 9.78 -17.24 -10.36
N MET A 194 8.59 -17.43 -10.91
CA MET A 194 7.42 -17.95 -10.22
C MET A 194 6.78 -19.12 -10.96
N VAL A 195 6.30 -20.13 -10.23
CA VAL A 195 5.34 -21.12 -10.72
C VAL A 195 4.03 -20.41 -11.03
N LYS A 196 3.37 -20.84 -12.11
CA LYS A 196 2.11 -20.24 -12.53
C LYS A 196 1.09 -20.36 -11.40
N ASP A 197 0.36 -19.28 -11.16
CA ASP A 197 -0.73 -19.20 -10.17
C ASP A 197 -0.28 -19.46 -8.71
N GLU A 198 1.02 -19.49 -8.39
CA GLU A 198 1.48 -19.63 -6.99
C GLU A 198 1.16 -18.37 -6.16
N VAL A 199 1.11 -18.52 -4.83
CA VAL A 199 0.89 -17.38 -3.93
C VAL A 199 2.20 -16.63 -3.66
N GLY A 200 2.12 -15.33 -3.39
CA GLY A 200 3.28 -14.47 -3.16
C GLY A 200 4.17 -14.99 -2.03
N MET A 201 3.57 -15.60 -0.99
CA MET A 201 4.32 -16.22 0.11
C MET A 201 5.28 -17.32 -0.36
N GLU A 202 4.92 -18.11 -1.38
CA GLU A 202 5.80 -19.13 -1.93
C GLU A 202 6.99 -18.51 -2.68
N VAL A 203 6.75 -17.42 -3.41
CA VAL A 203 7.82 -16.60 -4.01
C VAL A 203 8.79 -16.09 -2.94
N LEU A 204 8.27 -15.62 -1.80
CA LEU A 204 9.09 -15.18 -0.67
C LEU A 204 9.92 -16.33 -0.09
N PHE A 205 9.30 -17.45 0.30
CA PHE A 205 10.02 -18.60 0.88
C PHE A 205 11.13 -19.16 -0.02
N ARG A 206 10.96 -19.08 -1.35
CA ARG A 206 12.02 -19.51 -2.29
C ARG A 206 13.19 -18.53 -2.34
N ASN A 207 12.97 -17.25 -2.10
CA ASN A 207 13.95 -16.20 -2.39
C ASN A 207 14.55 -15.51 -1.16
N LEU A 208 13.90 -15.62 0.00
CA LEU A 208 14.21 -14.88 1.22
C LEU A 208 14.13 -15.80 2.45
N ASP A 209 14.92 -15.48 3.47
CA ASP A 209 14.84 -16.14 4.77
C ASP A 209 13.71 -15.47 5.56
N ILE A 210 12.50 -16.03 5.54
CA ILE A 210 11.32 -15.42 6.17
C ILE A 210 10.85 -16.17 7.42
N GLN A 211 10.31 -15.42 8.37
CA GLN A 211 9.63 -15.96 9.56
C GLN A 211 8.24 -15.39 9.67
N THR A 212 7.32 -16.21 10.17
CA THR A 212 5.89 -15.89 10.17
C THR A 212 5.28 -15.99 11.56
N ALA A 213 4.30 -15.16 11.85
CA ALA A 213 3.54 -15.17 13.10
C ALA A 213 2.06 -15.54 12.85
N TYR A 214 1.29 -15.72 13.94
CA TYR A 214 -0.18 -15.85 13.92
C TYR A 214 -0.73 -16.91 12.95
N GLY A 215 -0.12 -18.10 12.91
CA GLY A 215 -0.55 -19.16 12.01
C GLY A 215 -0.16 -18.92 10.55
N GLY A 216 0.99 -18.27 10.31
CA GLY A 216 1.69 -18.32 9.03
C GLY A 216 1.41 -17.17 8.06
N GLY A 217 0.32 -16.44 8.26
CA GLY A 217 -0.10 -15.38 7.33
C GLY A 217 0.65 -14.05 7.48
N PHE A 218 1.25 -13.80 8.64
CA PHE A 218 1.92 -12.54 8.96
C PHE A 218 3.45 -12.70 8.86
N VAL A 219 4.11 -11.94 7.99
CA VAL A 219 5.58 -11.96 7.88
C VAL A 219 6.17 -11.13 9.00
N ASN A 220 6.82 -11.79 9.95
CA ASN A 220 7.44 -11.17 11.12
C ASN A 220 8.90 -10.79 10.88
N ALA A 221 9.61 -11.54 10.05
CA ALA A 221 11.01 -11.24 9.73
C ALA A 221 11.36 -11.60 8.29
N ILE A 222 12.29 -10.82 7.71
CA ILE A 222 12.89 -11.07 6.40
C ILE A 222 14.40 -10.89 6.53
N ASN A 223 15.17 -11.91 6.14
CA ASN A 223 16.64 -11.91 6.15
C ASN A 223 17.24 -11.45 7.49
N GLY A 224 16.65 -11.90 8.61
CA GLY A 224 17.10 -11.60 9.97
C GLY A 224 16.61 -10.28 10.57
N ILE A 225 15.96 -9.42 9.80
CA ILE A 225 15.34 -8.18 10.31
C ILE A 225 13.90 -8.50 10.71
N GLU A 226 13.61 -8.42 12.00
CA GLU A 226 12.31 -8.75 12.61
C GLU A 226 11.51 -7.50 12.99
N SER A 227 10.19 -7.62 13.00
CA SER A 227 9.27 -6.67 13.64
C SER A 227 9.78 -6.32 15.03
N LYS A 228 9.82 -5.02 15.35
CA LYS A 228 10.12 -4.54 16.71
C LYS A 228 8.87 -4.30 17.53
N PHE A 229 7.71 -4.59 16.95
CA PHE A 229 6.42 -4.45 17.60
C PHE A 229 5.89 -5.79 18.09
N THR A 230 5.91 -6.80 17.22
CA THR A 230 5.35 -8.11 17.51
C THR A 230 6.23 -8.85 18.52
N PHE A 231 5.64 -9.42 19.57
CA PHE A 231 6.33 -10.15 20.64
C PHE A 231 7.28 -9.33 21.54
N PHE A 232 7.27 -7.99 21.41
CA PHE A 232 7.95 -7.09 22.34
C PHE A 232 6.93 -6.40 23.26
N THR A 233 7.31 -6.18 24.52
CA THR A 233 6.48 -5.50 25.53
C THR A 233 7.24 -4.36 26.20
N GLY A 234 6.51 -3.45 26.88
CA GLY A 234 7.09 -2.32 27.59
C GLY A 234 7.98 -1.43 26.71
N SER A 235 9.11 -1.00 27.27
CA SER A 235 10.06 -0.09 26.60
C SER A 235 10.83 -0.71 25.42
N GLN A 236 10.75 -2.03 25.22
CA GLN A 236 11.37 -2.70 24.09
C GLN A 236 10.48 -2.71 22.84
N ARG A 237 9.17 -2.48 23.01
CA ARG A 237 8.22 -2.45 21.91
C ARG A 237 8.36 -1.16 21.13
N LYS A 238 8.69 -1.26 19.84
CA LYS A 238 8.77 -0.13 18.91
C LYS A 238 7.78 -0.31 17.78
N LYS A 239 7.28 0.81 17.26
CA LYS A 239 6.38 0.84 16.11
C LYS A 239 7.19 0.75 14.81
N GLU A 240 7.90 -0.36 14.63
CA GLU A 240 8.65 -0.67 13.40
C GLU A 240 8.24 -2.06 12.92
N ASP A 241 7.79 -2.18 11.67
CA ASP A 241 7.32 -3.44 11.11
C ASP A 241 7.49 -3.50 9.58
N TRP A 242 7.20 -4.68 9.03
CA TRP A 242 7.19 -4.97 7.60
C TRP A 242 5.86 -4.62 6.97
N PHE A 243 5.91 -3.79 5.92
CA PHE A 243 4.78 -3.53 5.04
C PHE A 243 5.12 -3.95 3.62
N TYR A 244 4.10 -4.26 2.84
CA TYR A 244 4.32 -4.64 1.45
C TYR A 244 3.32 -4.01 0.48
N TRP A 245 3.86 -3.60 -0.66
CA TRP A 245 3.13 -3.05 -1.77
C TRP A 245 3.22 -4.00 -2.95
N VAL A 246 2.11 -4.09 -3.66
CA VAL A 246 2.05 -4.68 -4.99
C VAL A 246 1.88 -3.53 -5.96
N ASN A 247 2.82 -3.38 -6.90
CA ASN A 247 2.77 -2.33 -7.92
C ASN A 247 2.56 -0.93 -7.31
N GLY A 248 3.14 -0.67 -6.13
CA GLY A 248 3.03 0.62 -5.44
C GLY A 248 1.71 0.86 -4.69
N ILE A 249 0.86 -0.15 -4.58
CA ILE A 249 -0.41 -0.13 -3.82
C ILE A 249 -0.24 -0.99 -2.58
N LEU A 250 -0.52 -0.45 -1.40
CA LEU A 250 -0.44 -1.20 -0.15
C LEU A 250 -1.45 -2.34 -0.22
N ALA A 251 -0.98 -3.57 -0.01
CA ALA A 251 -1.83 -4.71 -0.23
C ALA A 251 -2.95 -4.79 0.85
N PRO A 252 -4.24 -4.87 0.46
CA PRO A 252 -5.37 -5.02 1.38
C PRO A 252 -5.49 -6.43 2.01
N ILE A 253 -4.64 -7.37 1.62
CA ILE A 253 -4.71 -8.79 2.00
C ILE A 253 -3.33 -9.31 2.45
N GLY A 254 -3.26 -10.52 2.99
CA GLY A 254 -1.97 -11.16 3.31
C GLY A 254 -1.24 -11.65 2.05
N VAL A 255 0.09 -11.70 2.10
CA VAL A 255 0.91 -12.19 0.96
C VAL A 255 0.70 -13.68 0.68
N ALA A 256 0.17 -14.43 1.66
CA ALA A 256 -0.23 -15.83 1.51
C ALA A 256 -1.51 -16.00 0.69
N GLU A 257 -2.31 -14.94 0.52
CA GLU A 257 -3.54 -14.95 -0.28
C GLU A 257 -3.34 -14.31 -1.65
N TYR A 258 -2.36 -13.40 -1.76
CA TYR A 258 -2.06 -12.72 -3.00
C TYR A 258 -1.42 -13.67 -4.02
N ARG A 259 -1.92 -13.66 -5.25
CA ARG A 259 -1.36 -14.39 -6.39
C ARG A 259 -0.78 -13.38 -7.37
N PRO A 260 0.55 -13.28 -7.50
CA PRO A 260 1.16 -12.30 -8.37
C PRO A 260 0.88 -12.56 -9.84
N GLU A 261 0.73 -11.50 -10.63
CA GLU A 261 0.75 -11.58 -12.09
C GLU A 261 2.19 -11.44 -12.61
N PRO A 262 2.52 -12.04 -13.77
CA PRO A 262 3.83 -11.85 -14.38
C PRO A 262 4.12 -10.37 -14.64
N GLY A 263 5.27 -9.90 -14.13
CA GLY A 263 5.72 -8.52 -14.23
C GLY A 263 5.32 -7.64 -13.06
N ASP A 264 4.56 -8.14 -12.09
CA ASP A 264 4.26 -7.41 -10.87
C ASP A 264 5.53 -7.09 -10.08
N VAL A 265 5.49 -5.96 -9.40
CA VAL A 265 6.47 -5.56 -8.39
C VAL A 265 5.90 -5.89 -7.03
N ILE A 266 6.58 -6.76 -6.29
CA ILE A 266 6.29 -7.04 -4.89
C ILE A 266 7.38 -6.38 -4.06
N TRP A 267 7.03 -5.30 -3.39
CA TRP A 267 7.98 -4.48 -2.65
C TRP A 267 7.67 -4.54 -1.15
N TRP A 268 8.61 -5.08 -0.37
CA TRP A 268 8.60 -5.05 1.08
C TRP A 268 9.50 -3.93 1.61
N ASP A 269 9.04 -3.20 2.61
CA ASP A 269 9.86 -2.22 3.33
C ASP A 269 9.65 -2.34 4.84
N PHE A 270 10.75 -2.33 5.58
CA PHE A 270 10.76 -2.26 7.04
C PHE A 270 11.02 -0.82 7.49
N HIS A 271 10.07 -0.22 8.20
CA HIS A 271 10.18 1.16 8.66
C HIS A 271 9.33 1.44 9.90
N ASP A 272 9.59 2.61 10.48
CA ASP A 272 8.83 3.21 11.57
C ASP A 272 7.42 3.64 11.11
N TRP A 273 6.40 3.21 11.83
CA TRP A 273 4.99 3.58 11.62
C TRP A 273 4.43 4.39 12.79
N GLU A 274 5.28 4.99 13.64
CA GLU A 274 4.84 5.73 14.82
C GLU A 274 3.98 6.93 14.48
N THR A 275 4.35 7.67 13.42
CA THR A 275 3.62 8.85 12.95
C THR A 275 2.53 8.51 11.95
N THR A 276 2.83 7.58 11.03
CA THR A 276 1.93 7.18 9.94
C THR A 276 1.71 5.68 10.03
N MET A 277 0.50 5.26 10.42
CA MET A 277 0.23 3.83 10.63
C MET A 277 0.28 3.02 9.32
N PHE A 278 -0.16 3.62 8.20
CA PHE A 278 -0.17 2.99 6.89
C PHE A 278 0.09 4.01 5.79
N ILE A 279 0.76 3.59 4.71
CA ILE A 279 1.00 4.41 3.53
C ILE A 279 0.36 3.71 2.32
N PRO A 280 -0.89 4.06 1.96
CA PRO A 280 -1.68 3.28 1.01
C PRO A 280 -1.11 3.20 -0.41
N ALA A 281 -0.31 4.20 -0.81
CA ALA A 281 0.25 4.26 -2.15
C ALA A 281 1.65 4.87 -2.13
N VAL A 282 2.53 4.34 -2.98
CA VAL A 282 3.92 4.79 -3.12
C VAL A 282 4.32 4.86 -4.59
N ILE A 283 5.30 5.70 -4.92
CA ILE A 283 5.69 5.95 -6.31
C ILE A 283 6.77 5.01 -6.83
N GLY A 284 7.42 4.27 -5.92
CA GLY A 284 8.59 3.42 -6.17
C GLY A 284 8.43 2.32 -7.20
N SER A 285 7.19 2.01 -7.59
CA SER A 285 6.86 0.98 -8.57
C SER A 285 6.45 1.52 -9.93
N TYR A 286 6.65 2.82 -10.21
CA TYR A 286 6.33 3.40 -11.53
C TYR A 286 6.89 2.55 -12.69
N PRO A 287 6.11 2.27 -13.76
CA PRO A 287 4.72 2.67 -14.01
C PRO A 287 3.68 1.60 -13.61
N GLN A 288 4.07 0.58 -12.84
CA GLN A 288 3.26 -0.60 -12.56
C GLN A 288 1.87 -0.35 -11.97
N PRO A 289 1.64 0.61 -11.05
CA PRO A 289 0.29 0.84 -10.54
C PRO A 289 -0.69 1.11 -11.69
N PHE A 290 -0.24 1.85 -12.72
CA PHE A 290 -1.07 2.19 -13.87
C PHE A 290 -1.10 1.10 -14.95
N LYS A 291 -0.12 0.19 -14.97
CA LYS A 291 -0.02 -0.88 -15.97
C LYS A 291 -0.83 -2.10 -15.57
N SER A 292 -0.50 -2.69 -14.43
CA SER A 292 -1.09 -3.95 -13.95
C SER A 292 -2.11 -3.74 -12.83
N GLY A 293 -2.00 -2.64 -12.08
CA GLY A 293 -2.88 -2.40 -10.94
C GLY A 293 -2.64 -3.39 -9.80
N PHE A 294 -3.69 -3.68 -9.02
CA PHE A 294 -3.64 -4.69 -7.97
C PHE A 294 -4.43 -5.92 -8.42
N PHE A 295 -3.88 -7.14 -8.30
CA PHE A 295 -4.49 -8.38 -8.82
C PHE A 295 -4.78 -8.38 -10.34
N GLY A 296 -3.97 -7.69 -11.14
CA GLY A 296 -4.26 -7.50 -12.57
C GLY A 296 -5.51 -6.66 -12.86
N ASN A 297 -6.20 -6.15 -11.83
CA ASN A 297 -7.38 -5.31 -11.97
C ASN A 297 -6.94 -3.87 -12.18
N ASN A 298 -7.17 -3.38 -13.39
CA ASN A 298 -6.87 -2.02 -13.79
C ASN A 298 -8.16 -1.27 -14.21
N PRO A 299 -8.69 -0.36 -13.37
CA PRO A 299 -9.90 0.42 -13.65
C PRO A 299 -9.67 1.50 -14.73
N GLY A 300 -8.43 1.66 -15.22
CA GLY A 300 -8.00 2.74 -16.10
C GLY A 300 -7.40 3.89 -15.31
N THR A 301 -6.61 4.71 -16.01
CA THR A 301 -5.91 5.88 -15.49
C THR A 301 -6.46 7.14 -16.14
N VAL A 302 -6.71 8.18 -15.35
CA VAL A 302 -7.04 9.52 -15.84
C VAL A 302 -5.97 10.49 -15.39
N ILE A 303 -5.36 11.19 -16.35
CA ILE A 303 -4.45 12.30 -16.08
C ILE A 303 -5.30 13.56 -15.99
N LEU A 304 -5.39 14.13 -14.80
CA LEU A 304 -6.08 15.38 -14.51
C LEU A 304 -5.10 16.53 -14.63
N TYR A 305 -5.46 17.59 -15.35
CA TYR A 305 -4.60 18.76 -15.54
C TYR A 305 -5.36 20.07 -15.31
N THR A 306 -4.70 21.09 -14.76
CA THR A 306 -5.21 22.48 -14.83
C THR A 306 -5.02 23.02 -16.25
N GLY A 307 -5.84 23.98 -16.67
CA GLY A 307 -6.04 24.35 -18.08
C GLY A 307 -4.76 24.53 -18.92
N ASP A 308 -3.70 25.06 -18.34
CA ASP A 308 -2.44 25.37 -19.02
C ASP A 308 -1.53 24.15 -19.26
N TYR A 309 -1.80 23.01 -18.61
CA TYR A 309 -0.95 21.80 -18.66
C TYR A 309 -1.52 20.65 -19.50
N LYS A 310 -2.43 20.97 -20.44
CA LYS A 310 -3.01 19.97 -21.34
C LYS A 310 -1.95 19.24 -22.18
N ASN A 311 -0.95 19.96 -22.67
CA ASN A 311 0.11 19.41 -23.50
C ASN A 311 0.97 18.40 -22.71
N GLU A 312 1.28 18.69 -21.45
CA GLU A 312 1.99 17.80 -20.55
C GLU A 312 1.16 16.55 -20.24
N ALA A 313 -0.16 16.69 -20.06
CA ALA A 313 -1.05 15.55 -19.91
C ALA A 313 -1.03 14.63 -21.14
N GLU A 314 -1.04 15.20 -22.35
CA GLU A 314 -0.94 14.45 -23.62
C GLU A 314 0.43 13.73 -23.75
N GLN A 315 1.53 14.38 -23.36
CA GLN A 315 2.86 13.78 -23.34
C GLN A 315 2.97 12.63 -22.35
N LEU A 316 2.46 12.79 -21.13
CA LEU A 316 2.46 11.74 -20.12
C LEU A 316 1.59 10.56 -20.56
N LYS A 317 0.43 10.82 -21.16
CA LYS A 317 -0.42 9.79 -21.75
C LYS A 317 0.36 8.94 -22.77
N ALA A 318 1.01 9.60 -23.74
CA ALA A 318 1.79 8.90 -24.76
C ALA A 318 2.95 8.09 -24.15
N SER A 319 3.60 8.61 -23.10
CA SER A 319 4.66 7.91 -22.38
C SER A 319 4.15 6.67 -21.64
N LEU A 320 3.01 6.75 -20.96
CA LEU A 320 2.38 5.62 -20.27
C LEU A 320 1.94 4.54 -21.26
N GLU A 321 1.32 4.93 -22.37
CA GLU A 321 0.90 4.00 -23.44
C GLU A 321 2.11 3.26 -24.03
N LYS A 322 3.22 3.98 -24.27
CA LYS A 322 4.50 3.38 -24.72
C LYS A 322 5.07 2.38 -23.71
N GLN A 323 4.84 2.58 -22.42
CA GLN A 323 5.25 1.67 -21.35
C GLN A 323 4.28 0.48 -21.14
N GLY A 324 3.20 0.42 -21.93
CA GLY A 324 2.23 -0.67 -21.97
C GLY A 324 0.98 -0.45 -21.13
N VAL A 325 0.71 0.79 -20.69
CA VAL A 325 -0.56 1.14 -20.02
C VAL A 325 -1.67 1.23 -21.08
N LYS A 326 -2.77 0.49 -20.90
CA LYS A 326 -3.78 0.28 -21.96
C LYS A 326 -4.97 1.25 -21.95
N LYS A 327 -5.28 1.86 -20.80
CA LYS A 327 -6.50 2.67 -20.58
C LYS A 327 -6.10 4.00 -19.95
N VAL A 328 -5.66 4.95 -20.77
CA VAL A 328 -5.23 6.28 -20.31
C VAL A 328 -6.12 7.37 -20.92
N ASP A 329 -6.86 8.05 -20.06
CA ASP A 329 -7.64 9.22 -20.40
C ASP A 329 -6.96 10.49 -19.89
N ILE A 330 -7.33 11.63 -20.46
CA ILE A 330 -6.96 12.95 -19.91
C ILE A 330 -8.23 13.75 -19.66
N ALA A 331 -8.26 14.55 -18.59
CA ALA A 331 -9.38 15.43 -18.28
C ALA A 331 -8.90 16.69 -17.56
N VAL A 332 -9.71 17.75 -17.63
CA VAL A 332 -9.50 18.93 -16.79
C VAL A 332 -9.66 18.52 -15.32
N TYR A 333 -8.86 19.11 -14.45
CA TYR A 333 -8.91 18.87 -13.02
C TYR A 333 -10.31 19.07 -12.43
N ASP A 334 -10.75 18.10 -11.66
CA ASP A 334 -11.98 18.14 -10.86
C ASP A 334 -11.72 17.37 -9.56
N ALA A 335 -11.59 18.10 -8.46
CA ALA A 335 -11.26 17.53 -7.15
C ALA A 335 -12.32 16.53 -6.65
N LYS A 336 -13.56 16.57 -7.15
CA LYS A 336 -14.60 15.60 -6.77
C LYS A 336 -14.23 14.18 -7.19
N LEU A 337 -13.44 14.04 -8.25
CA LEU A 337 -12.97 12.74 -8.73
C LEU A 337 -11.99 12.06 -7.77
N LEU A 338 -11.36 12.85 -6.89
CA LEU A 338 -10.33 12.39 -5.95
C LEU A 338 -10.90 11.93 -4.61
N GLU A 339 -12.08 12.39 -4.21
CA GLU A 339 -12.65 12.02 -2.91
C GLU A 339 -12.99 10.53 -2.83
N ASN A 340 -13.67 10.02 -3.87
CA ASN A 340 -13.98 8.59 -4.00
C ASN A 340 -13.55 8.11 -5.39
N PRO A 341 -12.25 7.77 -5.56
CA PRO A 341 -11.71 7.52 -6.87
C PRO A 341 -12.34 6.31 -7.53
N ALA A 342 -12.92 6.50 -8.72
CA ALA A 342 -13.43 5.40 -9.55
C ALA A 342 -12.29 4.71 -10.33
N LYS A 343 -11.30 5.49 -10.75
CA LYS A 343 -10.13 5.12 -11.56
C LYS A 343 -8.83 5.44 -10.80
N TYR A 344 -7.70 5.13 -11.41
CA TYR A 344 -6.41 5.70 -10.99
C TYR A 344 -6.31 7.13 -11.49
N TYR A 345 -5.73 8.02 -10.69
CA TYR A 345 -5.58 9.43 -11.05
C TYR A 345 -4.13 9.88 -10.96
N ILE A 346 -3.72 10.67 -11.93
CA ILE A 346 -2.47 11.45 -11.88
C ILE A 346 -2.85 12.91 -12.06
N VAL A 347 -2.58 13.73 -11.07
CA VAL A 347 -2.91 15.17 -11.08
C VAL A 347 -1.67 15.96 -11.43
N LEU A 348 -1.78 16.81 -12.45
CA LEU A 348 -0.73 17.69 -12.95
C LEU A 348 -1.12 19.15 -12.72
N GLY A 349 -0.24 19.95 -12.11
CA GLY A 349 -0.41 21.40 -12.07
C GLY A 349 0.47 22.12 -11.08
N VAL A 350 0.30 23.44 -11.02
CA VAL A 350 0.90 24.26 -9.96
C VAL A 350 0.00 24.19 -8.73
N TRP A 351 0.61 24.02 -7.56
CA TRP A 351 -0.08 23.77 -6.30
C TRP A 351 -1.15 24.81 -5.98
N GLU A 352 -0.84 26.10 -6.15
CA GLU A 352 -1.81 27.17 -5.88
C GLU A 352 -3.05 27.12 -6.78
N GLU A 353 -2.91 26.69 -8.04
CA GLU A 353 -4.04 26.54 -8.97
C GLU A 353 -4.89 25.33 -8.57
N LEU A 354 -4.22 24.21 -8.29
CA LEU A 354 -4.88 22.99 -7.85
C LEU A 354 -5.70 23.25 -6.57
N VAL A 355 -5.13 23.93 -5.58
CA VAL A 355 -5.83 24.29 -4.34
C VAL A 355 -7.05 25.18 -4.60
N LYS A 356 -6.96 26.17 -5.49
CA LYS A 356 -8.10 27.04 -5.84
C LYS A 356 -9.28 26.25 -6.44
N GLU A 357 -8.99 25.16 -7.16
CA GLU A 357 -9.99 24.30 -7.79
C GLU A 357 -10.36 23.07 -6.92
N SER A 358 -9.94 23.03 -5.65
CA SER A 358 -10.11 21.86 -4.77
C SER A 358 -11.22 21.96 -3.72
N THR A 359 -12.02 23.02 -3.75
CA THR A 359 -13.20 23.14 -2.88
C THR A 359 -14.33 22.24 -3.36
N ILE A 360 -14.74 21.28 -2.52
CA ILE A 360 -15.81 20.34 -2.79
C ILE A 360 -16.74 20.23 -1.58
N THR A 361 -17.99 19.82 -1.82
CA THR A 361 -18.83 19.25 -0.76
C THR A 361 -18.53 17.76 -0.70
N ASN A 362 -17.98 17.31 0.43
CA ASN A 362 -17.61 15.92 0.61
C ASN A 362 -18.85 15.01 0.82
N SER A 363 -18.63 13.71 0.82
CA SER A 363 -19.59 12.63 1.08
C SER A 363 -20.33 12.75 2.41
N ARG A 364 -19.79 13.50 3.39
CA ARG A 364 -20.44 13.84 4.66
C ARG A 364 -21.25 15.14 4.60
N GLY A 365 -21.39 15.75 3.43
CA GLY A 365 -22.12 17.00 3.22
C GLY A 365 -21.37 18.25 3.70
N LYS A 366 -20.08 18.16 4.04
CA LYS A 366 -19.26 19.28 4.52
C LYS A 366 -18.47 19.88 3.36
N GLU A 367 -18.47 21.20 3.25
CA GLU A 367 -17.57 21.91 2.34
C GLU A 367 -16.14 21.87 2.89
N ILE A 368 -15.20 21.41 2.06
CA ILE A 368 -13.79 21.26 2.39
C ILE A 368 -12.94 21.68 1.18
N ASN A 369 -11.68 22.04 1.42
CA ASN A 369 -10.67 22.08 0.37
C ASN A 369 -9.83 20.80 0.46
N LEU A 370 -9.99 19.90 -0.51
CA LEU A 370 -9.42 18.56 -0.44
C LEU A 370 -7.88 18.57 -0.41
N LEU A 371 -7.25 19.45 -1.19
CA LEU A 371 -5.79 19.52 -1.27
C LEU A 371 -5.18 20.27 -0.10
N GLU A 372 -5.84 21.28 0.46
CA GLU A 372 -5.42 21.89 1.73
C GLU A 372 -5.46 20.86 2.85
N GLU A 373 -6.55 20.09 2.99
CA GLU A 373 -6.64 19.02 4.00
C GLU A 373 -5.54 17.96 3.80
N THR A 374 -5.26 17.57 2.55
CA THR A 374 -4.19 16.62 2.21
C THR A 374 -2.81 17.16 2.62
N ASN A 375 -2.56 18.45 2.40
CA ASN A 375 -1.30 19.11 2.74
C ASN A 375 -1.13 19.33 4.26
N ASP A 376 -2.23 19.59 4.97
CA ASP A 376 -2.21 19.77 6.43
C ASP A 376 -2.09 18.45 7.18
N LYS A 377 -2.75 17.39 6.68
CA LYS A 377 -2.71 16.04 7.25
C LYS A 377 -1.59 15.18 6.69
N ASN A 378 -0.69 15.74 5.89
CA ASN A 378 0.28 15.02 5.06
C ASN A 378 1.01 13.86 5.79
N LYS A 379 1.55 14.12 6.98
CA LYS A 379 2.26 13.12 7.80
C LYS A 379 1.37 11.95 8.23
N PHE A 380 0.06 12.13 8.35
CA PHE A 380 -0.86 11.06 8.76
C PHE A 380 -1.33 10.19 7.60
N ILE A 381 -1.13 10.65 6.36
CA ILE A 381 -1.56 9.94 5.14
C ILE A 381 -0.38 9.45 4.29
N GLY A 382 0.84 9.47 4.82
CA GLY A 382 2.03 9.01 4.13
C GLY A 382 2.58 9.96 3.08
N VAL A 383 2.26 11.25 3.19
CA VAL A 383 2.77 12.31 2.31
C VAL A 383 3.84 13.11 3.04
N TYR A 384 5.07 13.04 2.55
CA TYR A 384 6.25 13.66 3.19
C TYR A 384 6.73 14.91 2.46
N ALA A 385 5.79 15.61 1.83
CA ALA A 385 5.97 16.89 1.17
C ALA A 385 4.93 17.88 1.72
N LYS A 386 5.32 19.14 1.92
CA LYS A 386 4.41 20.20 2.36
C LYS A 386 4.59 21.47 1.55
N PHE A 387 3.52 21.98 0.97
CA PHE A 387 3.47 23.32 0.41
C PHE A 387 3.06 24.32 1.50
N GLU A 388 3.86 25.37 1.71
CA GLU A 388 3.58 26.41 2.71
C GLU A 388 4.37 27.67 2.35
N GLU A 389 3.73 28.84 2.44
CA GLU A 389 4.36 30.15 2.16
C GLU A 389 5.09 30.22 0.80
N GLY A 390 4.50 29.63 -0.25
CA GLY A 390 5.09 29.60 -1.60
C GLY A 390 6.35 28.72 -1.71
N LYS A 391 6.60 27.85 -0.73
CA LYS A 391 7.71 26.89 -0.72
C LYS A 391 7.19 25.47 -0.67
N LEU A 392 8.01 24.56 -1.18
CA LEU A 392 7.89 23.13 -0.98
C LEU A 392 8.92 22.68 0.05
N HIS A 393 8.45 22.04 1.11
CA HIS A 393 9.24 21.44 2.16
C HIS A 393 9.30 19.92 1.98
N ALA A 394 10.52 19.37 1.99
CA ALA A 394 10.73 17.94 2.12
C ALA A 394 10.73 17.58 3.61
N LEU A 395 10.01 16.53 3.99
CA LEU A 395 9.82 16.13 5.38
C LEU A 395 10.60 14.86 5.73
N ASP A 396 10.91 14.68 7.01
CA ASP A 396 11.28 13.37 7.55
C ASP A 396 10.06 12.50 7.86
N HIS A 397 10.33 11.25 8.25
CA HIS A 397 9.30 10.26 8.55
C HIS A 397 8.41 10.64 9.76
N ARG A 398 8.82 11.64 10.56
CA ARG A 398 8.05 12.23 11.66
C ARG A 398 7.27 13.48 11.24
N GLY A 399 7.40 13.92 9.99
CA GLY A 399 6.75 15.11 9.44
C GLY A 399 7.49 16.42 9.69
N ASN A 400 8.74 16.38 10.16
CA ASN A 400 9.53 17.60 10.37
C ASN A 400 10.18 18.06 9.05
N LYS A 401 10.22 19.37 8.84
CA LYS A 401 10.86 19.99 7.66
C LYS A 401 12.37 19.75 7.70
N LYS A 402 12.96 19.24 6.61
CA LYS A 402 14.41 19.08 6.43
C LYS A 402 14.99 20.04 5.40
N THR A 403 14.36 20.13 4.23
CA THR A 403 14.76 21.06 3.16
C THR A 403 13.57 21.88 2.71
N SER A 404 13.81 22.98 2.01
CA SER A 404 12.80 23.97 1.65
C SER A 404 13.20 24.71 0.37
N HIS A 405 12.29 24.79 -0.59
CA HIS A 405 12.59 25.28 -1.95
C HIS A 405 11.42 26.11 -2.50
N THR A 406 11.71 27.24 -3.16
CA THR A 406 10.70 28.13 -3.76
C THR A 406 10.38 27.82 -5.22
N GLN A 407 11.26 27.11 -5.93
CA GLN A 407 11.09 26.71 -7.34
C GLN A 407 11.34 25.20 -7.44
N ALA A 408 10.44 24.44 -6.84
CA ALA A 408 10.51 23.00 -6.75
C ALA A 408 9.13 22.38 -6.97
N GLY A 409 9.10 21.08 -7.24
CA GLY A 409 7.88 20.30 -7.28
C GLY A 409 8.06 18.94 -6.64
N THR A 410 6.97 18.20 -6.53
CA THR A 410 6.91 16.91 -5.84
C THR A 410 6.16 15.88 -6.66
N ILE A 411 6.53 14.62 -6.49
CA ILE A 411 5.73 13.48 -6.90
C ILE A 411 5.47 12.63 -5.66
N TYR A 412 4.21 12.39 -5.34
CA TYR A 412 3.82 11.45 -4.29
C TYR A 412 2.51 10.76 -4.65
N GLY A 413 2.29 9.58 -4.07
CA GLY A 413 1.03 8.85 -4.12
C GLY A 413 0.32 8.88 -2.78
N TYR A 414 -1.00 8.86 -2.79
CA TYR A 414 -1.83 8.56 -1.62
C TYR A 414 -3.11 7.82 -2.07
N ALA A 415 -3.92 7.38 -1.13
CA ALA A 415 -5.26 6.85 -1.41
C ALA A 415 -6.22 7.19 -0.26
N ALA A 416 -7.52 6.89 -0.44
CA ALA A 416 -8.57 7.24 0.50
C ALA A 416 -8.45 6.59 1.91
N GLY A 417 -7.51 5.65 2.10
CA GLY A 417 -7.24 5.04 3.39
C GLY A 417 -6.73 3.61 3.28
N ILE A 418 -6.74 2.88 4.39
CA ILE A 418 -6.35 1.47 4.42
C ILE A 418 -7.25 0.63 3.52
N GLY A 419 -6.62 -0.29 2.78
CA GLY A 419 -7.30 -1.19 1.85
C GLY A 419 -7.78 -0.53 0.54
N ALA A 420 -7.60 0.78 0.37
CA ALA A 420 -7.90 1.44 -0.89
C ALA A 420 -6.88 1.03 -1.97
N THR A 421 -7.38 0.50 -3.09
CA THR A 421 -6.55 -0.01 -4.19
C THR A 421 -6.43 0.95 -5.37
N LYS A 422 -6.93 2.17 -5.23
CA LYS A 422 -6.99 3.18 -6.29
C LYS A 422 -6.15 4.40 -5.92
N PRO A 423 -4.85 4.38 -6.25
CA PRO A 423 -3.95 5.47 -5.90
C PRO A 423 -4.27 6.75 -6.68
N ILE A 424 -4.00 7.87 -6.02
CA ILE A 424 -3.96 9.21 -6.59
C ILE A 424 -2.53 9.66 -6.51
N TRP A 425 -1.96 10.04 -7.65
CA TRP A 425 -0.62 10.63 -7.73
C TRP A 425 -0.74 12.13 -7.92
N ILE A 426 0.03 12.88 -7.16
CA ILE A 426 0.17 14.33 -7.32
C ILE A 426 1.53 14.60 -7.93
N VAL A 427 1.55 15.28 -9.07
CA VAL A 427 2.75 15.81 -9.75
C VAL A 427 2.56 17.32 -9.77
N ALA A 428 3.08 18.00 -8.74
CA ALA A 428 2.78 19.41 -8.51
C ALA A 428 4.04 20.26 -8.32
N GLY A 429 4.00 21.49 -8.83
CA GLY A 429 5.04 22.50 -8.65
C GLY A 429 4.62 23.64 -7.72
N THR A 430 5.59 24.31 -7.11
CA THR A 430 5.41 25.60 -6.42
C THR A 430 5.08 26.73 -7.40
N ASP A 431 5.71 26.70 -8.57
CA ASP A 431 5.50 27.56 -9.73
C ASP A 431 5.60 26.73 -11.02
N ASP A 432 5.40 27.36 -12.20
CA ASP A 432 5.50 26.68 -13.50
C ASP A 432 6.87 25.99 -13.66
N LYS A 433 7.96 26.66 -13.28
CA LYS A 433 9.31 26.09 -13.36
C LYS A 433 9.45 24.84 -12.49
N GLY A 434 8.99 24.90 -11.25
CA GLY A 434 8.95 23.79 -10.31
C GLY A 434 8.12 22.62 -10.84
N PHE A 435 6.99 22.90 -11.47
CA PHE A 435 6.17 21.88 -12.14
C PHE A 435 6.91 21.25 -13.32
N LYS A 436 7.49 22.05 -14.23
CA LYS A 436 8.19 21.55 -15.43
C LYS A 436 9.36 20.64 -15.06
N ILE A 437 10.22 21.02 -14.12
CA ILE A 437 11.37 20.16 -13.73
C ILE A 437 10.91 18.83 -13.13
N THR A 438 9.80 18.84 -12.38
CA THR A 438 9.21 17.62 -11.80
C THR A 438 8.59 16.75 -12.88
N PHE A 439 7.84 17.35 -13.80
CA PHE A 439 7.25 16.66 -14.94
C PHE A 439 8.31 16.04 -15.85
N GLU A 440 9.36 16.78 -16.18
CA GLU A 440 10.50 16.28 -16.97
C GLU A 440 11.23 15.13 -16.26
N THR A 441 11.32 15.18 -14.92
CA THR A 441 11.87 14.08 -14.13
C THR A 441 11.01 12.82 -14.25
N LEU A 442 9.69 12.93 -14.13
CA LEU A 442 8.77 11.81 -14.34
C LEU A 442 8.88 11.22 -15.74
N LEU A 443 8.97 12.07 -16.75
CA LEU A 443 8.94 11.67 -18.16
C LEU A 443 10.26 11.05 -18.62
N ASN A 444 11.39 11.63 -18.21
CA ASN A 444 12.70 11.34 -18.78
C ASN A 444 13.67 10.64 -17.82
N GLN A 445 13.40 10.66 -16.51
CA GLN A 445 14.24 10.07 -15.48
C GLN A 445 13.43 9.18 -14.50
N PRO A 446 12.56 8.28 -15.00
CA PRO A 446 11.68 7.47 -14.15
C PRO A 446 12.45 6.57 -13.17
N GLU A 447 13.71 6.24 -13.45
CA GLU A 447 14.58 5.50 -12.54
C GLU A 447 14.81 6.21 -11.20
N LYS A 448 14.67 7.54 -11.15
CA LYS A 448 14.79 8.31 -9.91
C LYS A 448 13.63 8.10 -8.94
N LEU A 449 12.50 7.62 -9.43
CA LEU A 449 11.35 7.27 -8.59
C LEU A 449 11.54 5.91 -7.93
N LYS A 450 12.43 5.05 -8.44
CA LYS A 450 12.57 3.67 -7.97
C LYS A 450 12.86 3.62 -6.47
N ASP A 451 12.11 2.76 -5.77
CA ASP A 451 12.21 2.55 -4.32
C ASP A 451 12.06 3.88 -3.54
N ALA A 452 11.13 4.74 -3.95
CA ALA A 452 10.80 5.99 -3.27
C ALA A 452 9.32 6.02 -2.87
N PHE A 453 9.04 6.56 -1.70
CA PHE A 453 7.68 6.80 -1.22
C PHE A 453 7.11 8.08 -1.86
N GLY A 454 7.93 9.14 -1.88
CA GLY A 454 7.75 10.32 -2.70
C GLY A 454 9.09 10.92 -3.11
N ILE A 455 9.07 11.95 -3.94
CA ILE A 455 10.26 12.74 -4.26
C ILE A 455 9.97 14.24 -4.24
N VAL A 456 10.97 15.04 -3.86
CA VAL A 456 11.03 16.47 -4.14
C VAL A 456 12.06 16.70 -5.24
N VAL A 457 11.74 17.57 -6.20
CA VAL A 457 12.60 17.93 -7.32
C VAL A 457 12.84 19.43 -7.30
N SER A 458 14.11 19.82 -7.31
CA SER A 458 14.53 21.21 -7.39
C SER A 458 15.75 21.34 -8.32
N GLU A 459 16.25 22.55 -8.52
CA GLU A 459 17.50 22.77 -9.27
C GLU A 459 18.70 22.03 -8.66
N LYS A 460 18.63 21.67 -7.36
CA LYS A 460 19.69 20.91 -6.67
C LYS A 460 19.66 19.42 -7.00
N GLY A 461 18.58 18.92 -7.60
CA GLY A 461 18.40 17.52 -7.94
C GLY A 461 17.10 16.94 -7.39
N VAL A 462 17.11 15.62 -7.20
CA VAL A 462 15.96 14.84 -6.72
C VAL A 462 16.28 14.32 -5.32
N GLU A 463 15.37 14.60 -4.38
CA GLU A 463 15.42 14.20 -2.98
C GLU A 463 14.35 13.12 -2.76
N LYS A 464 14.76 11.92 -2.33
CA LYS A 464 13.81 10.90 -1.87
C LYS A 464 13.25 11.29 -0.52
N ILE A 465 11.94 11.21 -0.37
CA ILE A 465 11.23 11.49 0.87
C ILE A 465 10.39 10.27 1.30
N PRO A 466 10.23 10.04 2.61
CA PRO A 466 10.71 10.85 3.73
C PRO A 466 12.23 10.80 3.93
N TYR A 467 12.79 11.79 4.62
CA TYR A 467 14.09 11.67 5.28
C TYR A 467 14.01 10.76 6.51
N ILE A 468 15.13 10.12 6.85
CA ILE A 468 15.29 9.26 8.03
C ILE A 468 15.84 10.06 9.21
#